data_AF-A0A6D2HLE6-F1
#
_entry.id   AF-A0A6D2HLE6-F1
#
_cell.length_a   1.000
_cell.length_b   1.000
_cell.length_c   1.000
_cell.angle_alpha   90.00
_cell.angle_beta   90.00
_cell.angle_gamma   90.00
#
_symmetry.space_group_name_H-M   'P 1'
#
loop_
_entity.id
_entity.type
_entity.pdbx_description
1 polymer ?
#
loop_
_entity_poly.entity_id
_entity_poly.type
_entity_poly.pdbx_seq_one_letter_code
_entity_poly.pdbx_strand_id
1 'polypeptide(L)'
;MSFFEKFAGSVASFANDSAKIVVKEVVKPTVSFANESAKTIAQEVINPTVSFFDSQIQRPRHVLEQQQILDSLQRSEGSHFPGDDYRPYDRKNWMANLTVEKLTMNKIVWPGTHDSATNEIGVPLISRPLAECQTLSIYEQLVLGARVLDIRVQENRQICHGILTSYNVDVVIEDVIRFLSETHSEIIILEIRTEYGHRDPPEFEAYLVGKLGPFLVQQDDNLLSKTVLEILPQRVICIWKPRESPKPCRGGLLWNSDHLKDNWTNTDLPWTKFQSNLKHLSEQQPISSRRFFYRVENTVTPQADNPVVWVKPVTDRIRNHARLFISQCVSKGCGDKLQILSTDFIEGDFVDACVGLTHARIQGKV
;
A
#
# COMPACT_ATOMS: atom_id res chain seq x y z
N MET A 1 74.01 -1.76 65.45
CA MET A 1 73.30 -2.00 64.17
C MET A 1 71.79 -2.22 64.29
N SER A 2 71.17 -2.26 65.50
CA SER A 2 69.78 -2.71 65.68
C SER A 2 68.65 -1.67 65.49
N PHE A 3 68.95 -0.36 65.46
CA PHE A 3 67.90 0.69 65.40
C PHE A 3 67.59 1.17 63.96
N PHE A 4 68.61 1.30 63.10
CA PHE A 4 68.43 1.77 61.72
C PHE A 4 67.76 0.72 60.81
N GLU A 5 68.02 -0.57 61.01
CA GLU A 5 67.35 -1.65 60.25
C GLU A 5 65.85 -1.76 60.59
N LYS A 6 65.47 -1.56 61.86
CA LYS A 6 64.05 -1.54 62.28
C LYS A 6 63.30 -0.32 61.74
N PHE A 7 63.94 0.86 61.71
CA PHE A 7 63.32 2.07 61.18
C PHE A 7 63.16 1.99 59.65
N ALA A 8 64.19 1.54 58.93
CA ALA A 8 64.11 1.32 57.48
C ALA A 8 63.06 0.26 57.10
N GLY A 9 62.96 -0.84 57.86
CA GLY A 9 61.92 -1.86 57.67
C GLY A 9 60.50 -1.35 57.91
N SER A 10 60.31 -0.47 58.91
CA SER A 10 59.00 0.12 59.21
C SER A 10 58.54 1.14 58.16
N VAL A 11 59.46 1.96 57.63
CA VAL A 11 59.16 2.93 56.56
C VAL A 11 58.88 2.20 55.24
N ALA A 12 59.64 1.14 54.92
CA ALA A 12 59.39 0.30 53.76
C ALA A 12 58.04 -0.44 53.85
N SER A 13 57.67 -0.94 55.04
CA SER A 13 56.35 -1.51 55.31
C SER A 13 55.23 -0.49 55.09
N PHE A 14 55.36 0.71 55.67
CA PHE A 14 54.36 1.77 55.53
C PHE A 14 54.19 2.24 54.08
N ALA A 15 55.29 2.38 53.33
CA ALA A 15 55.25 2.75 51.92
C ALA A 15 54.58 1.65 51.07
N ASN A 16 54.85 0.37 51.36
CA ASN A 16 54.24 -0.75 50.66
C ASN A 16 52.74 -0.87 50.98
N ASP A 17 52.34 -0.66 52.22
CA ASP A 17 50.93 -0.68 52.62
C ASP A 17 50.17 0.52 52.05
N SER A 18 50.78 1.69 52.02
CA SER A 18 50.22 2.88 51.34
C SER A 18 50.06 2.66 49.83
N ALA A 19 51.06 2.06 49.16
CA ALA A 19 50.97 1.72 47.74
C ALA A 19 49.86 0.71 47.45
N LYS A 20 49.68 -0.31 48.32
CA LYS A 20 48.58 -1.27 48.22
C LYS A 20 47.22 -0.60 48.40
N ILE A 21 47.10 0.36 49.31
CA ILE A 21 45.86 1.13 49.51
C ILE A 21 45.55 1.98 48.27
N VAL A 22 46.52 2.71 47.72
CA VAL A 22 46.33 3.52 46.50
C VAL A 22 45.90 2.64 45.31
N VAL A 23 46.55 1.48 45.13
CA VAL A 23 46.15 0.53 44.08
C VAL A 23 44.73 0.01 44.30
N LYS A 24 44.37 -0.31 45.55
CA LYS A 24 43.07 -0.92 45.87
C LYS A 24 41.92 0.09 45.82
N GLU A 25 42.12 1.29 46.35
CA GLU A 25 41.06 2.27 46.58
C GLU A 25 40.97 3.32 45.47
N VAL A 26 42.04 3.56 44.73
CA VAL A 26 42.07 4.57 43.66
C VAL A 26 42.19 3.91 42.29
N VAL A 27 43.26 3.15 42.06
CA VAL A 27 43.55 2.63 40.70
C VAL A 27 42.51 1.62 40.25
N LYS A 28 42.17 0.62 41.08
CA LYS A 28 41.21 -0.42 40.70
C LYS A 28 39.80 0.14 40.42
N PRO A 29 39.22 1.02 41.27
CA PRO A 29 37.92 1.63 40.99
C PRO A 29 37.93 2.52 39.75
N THR A 30 38.98 3.32 39.52
CA THR A 30 39.08 4.16 38.32
C THR A 30 39.16 3.33 37.03
N VAL A 31 39.92 2.23 37.04
CA VAL A 31 39.97 1.28 35.91
C VAL A 31 38.63 0.59 35.71
N SER A 32 37.93 0.22 36.78
CA SER A 32 36.58 -0.35 36.71
C SER A 32 35.59 0.62 36.08
N PHE A 33 35.59 1.88 36.54
CA PHE A 33 34.74 2.95 36.02
C PHE A 33 35.01 3.26 34.53
N ALA A 34 36.29 3.30 34.13
CA ALA A 34 36.66 3.50 32.73
C ALA A 34 36.19 2.33 31.84
N ASN A 35 36.31 1.09 32.33
CA ASN A 35 35.84 -0.10 31.61
C ASN A 35 34.31 -0.15 31.51
N GLU A 36 33.58 0.22 32.58
CA GLU A 36 32.12 0.31 32.55
C GLU A 36 31.66 1.42 31.61
N SER A 37 32.26 2.60 31.68
CA SER A 37 31.95 3.71 30.76
C SER A 37 32.21 3.34 29.30
N ALA A 38 33.31 2.66 29.00
CA ALA A 38 33.62 2.19 27.65
C ALA A 38 32.61 1.15 27.14
N LYS A 39 32.15 0.24 28.02
CA LYS A 39 31.08 -0.72 27.69
C LYS A 39 29.75 -0.02 27.43
N THR A 40 29.39 0.96 28.25
CA THR A 40 28.17 1.75 28.06
C THR A 40 28.21 2.51 26.75
N ILE A 41 29.32 3.19 26.40
CA ILE A 41 29.48 3.88 25.11
C ILE A 41 29.39 2.89 23.94
N ALA A 42 30.02 1.72 24.05
CA ALA A 42 29.93 0.69 23.02
C ALA A 42 28.49 0.20 22.82
N GLN A 43 27.73 0.04 23.91
CA GLN A 43 26.37 -0.51 23.87
C GLN A 43 25.30 0.52 23.50
N GLU A 44 25.42 1.76 23.96
CA GLU A 44 24.41 2.80 23.76
C GLU A 44 24.66 3.64 22.51
N VAL A 45 25.91 3.77 22.05
CA VAL A 45 26.26 4.64 20.93
C VAL A 45 26.81 3.85 19.75
N ILE A 46 27.83 3.01 19.96
CA ILE A 46 28.50 2.32 18.85
C ILE A 46 27.60 1.22 18.27
N ASN A 47 27.02 0.35 19.09
CA ASN A 47 26.20 -0.77 18.61
C ASN A 47 24.94 -0.30 17.84
N PRO A 48 24.16 0.69 18.30
CA PRO A 48 23.03 1.21 17.53
C PRO A 48 23.46 1.93 16.25
N THR A 49 24.60 2.62 16.28
CA THR A 49 25.15 3.30 15.11
C THR A 49 25.63 2.30 14.06
N VAL A 50 26.37 1.25 14.47
CA VAL A 50 26.83 0.18 13.59
C VAL A 50 25.65 -0.62 13.06
N SER A 51 24.67 -0.98 13.89
CA SER A 51 23.48 -1.69 13.42
C SER A 51 22.63 -0.86 12.45
N PHE A 52 22.58 0.47 12.64
CA PHE A 52 21.96 1.41 11.71
C PHE A 52 22.74 1.51 10.39
N PHE A 53 24.07 1.58 10.42
CA PHE A 53 24.87 1.57 9.19
C PHE A 53 24.80 0.24 8.44
N ASP A 54 24.84 -0.88 9.16
CA ASP A 54 24.70 -2.21 8.59
C ASP A 54 23.32 -2.38 7.96
N SER A 55 22.24 -1.92 8.62
CA SER A 55 20.89 -1.95 8.02
C SER A 55 20.80 -1.09 6.77
N GLN A 56 21.40 0.11 6.75
CA GLN A 56 21.41 0.98 5.59
C GLN A 56 22.20 0.42 4.38
N ILE A 57 23.18 -0.47 4.60
CA ILE A 57 23.91 -1.15 3.51
C ILE A 57 23.23 -2.46 3.09
N GLN A 58 22.72 -3.23 4.06
CA GLN A 58 22.08 -4.52 3.80
C GLN A 58 20.71 -4.36 3.13
N ARG A 59 19.93 -3.33 3.51
CA ARG A 59 18.58 -3.13 2.99
C ARG A 59 18.56 -2.89 1.47
N PRO A 60 19.38 -2.00 0.87
CA PRO A 60 19.45 -1.85 -0.58
C PRO A 60 19.87 -3.12 -1.32
N ARG A 61 20.78 -3.92 -0.75
CA ARG A 61 21.19 -5.21 -1.34
C ARG A 61 20.02 -6.20 -1.37
N HIS A 62 19.31 -6.34 -0.26
CA HIS A 62 18.15 -7.23 -0.19
C HIS A 62 17.03 -6.79 -1.13
N VAL A 63 16.79 -5.49 -1.27
CA VAL A 63 15.85 -4.95 -2.28
C VAL A 63 16.26 -5.36 -3.69
N LEU A 64 17.54 -5.19 -4.04
CA LEU A 64 18.07 -5.54 -5.37
C LEU A 64 17.95 -7.05 -5.64
N GLU A 65 18.29 -7.89 -4.66
CA GLU A 65 18.13 -9.35 -4.77
C GLU A 65 16.66 -9.72 -5.05
N GLN A 66 15.71 -9.09 -4.36
CA GLN A 66 14.29 -9.36 -4.59
C GLN A 66 13.78 -8.88 -5.95
N GLN A 67 14.29 -7.75 -6.46
CA GLN A 67 14.00 -7.32 -7.83
C GLN A 67 14.53 -8.34 -8.84
N GLN A 68 15.76 -8.81 -8.65
CA GLN A 68 16.37 -9.83 -9.50
C GLN A 68 15.58 -11.15 -9.49
N ILE A 69 14.98 -11.53 -8.35
CA ILE A 69 14.08 -12.70 -8.28
C ILE A 69 12.85 -12.49 -9.17
N LEU A 70 12.18 -11.33 -9.08
CA LEU A 70 11.02 -11.03 -9.91
C LEU A 70 11.37 -10.96 -11.40
N ASP A 71 12.48 -10.32 -11.76
CA ASP A 71 12.94 -10.23 -13.14
C ASP A 71 13.35 -11.59 -13.70
N SER A 72 13.92 -12.46 -12.86
CA SER A 72 14.22 -13.84 -13.25
C SER A 72 12.95 -14.65 -13.45
N LEU A 73 11.96 -14.52 -12.56
CA LEU A 73 10.66 -15.16 -12.68
C LEU A 73 9.93 -14.70 -13.95
N GLN A 74 9.96 -13.40 -14.25
CA GLN A 74 9.35 -12.87 -15.48
C GLN A 74 10.02 -13.43 -16.74
N ARG A 75 11.35 -13.56 -16.74
CA ARG A 75 12.09 -14.15 -17.86
C ARG A 75 11.85 -15.64 -18.03
N SER A 76 11.67 -16.39 -16.93
CA SER A 76 11.50 -17.84 -16.98
C SER A 76 10.06 -18.27 -17.26
N GLU A 77 9.08 -17.63 -16.62
CA GLU A 77 7.66 -18.00 -16.70
C GLU A 77 6.86 -17.14 -17.70
N GLY A 78 7.39 -15.98 -18.07
CA GLY A 78 6.70 -15.01 -18.92
C GLY A 78 5.61 -14.25 -18.20
N SER A 79 4.82 -13.49 -18.96
CA SER A 79 3.67 -12.72 -18.46
C SER A 79 2.42 -12.98 -19.30
N HIS A 80 2.33 -14.19 -19.86
CA HIS A 80 1.22 -14.62 -20.69
C HIS A 80 0.07 -15.14 -19.85
N PHE A 81 -1.14 -14.75 -20.21
CA PHE A 81 -2.40 -15.20 -19.62
C PHE A 81 -3.52 -15.02 -20.64
N PRO A 82 -4.66 -15.72 -20.52
CA PRO A 82 -5.76 -15.53 -21.45
C PRO A 82 -6.19 -14.06 -21.55
N GLY A 83 -6.11 -13.49 -22.76
CA GLY A 83 -6.44 -12.10 -23.04
C GLY A 83 -5.32 -11.09 -22.81
N ASP A 84 -4.08 -11.53 -22.58
CA ASP A 84 -2.90 -10.66 -22.43
C ASP A 84 -2.57 -9.83 -23.67
N ASP A 85 -3.03 -10.24 -24.85
CA ASP A 85 -2.92 -9.55 -26.14
C ASP A 85 -4.05 -8.55 -26.40
N TYR A 86 -5.16 -8.62 -25.65
CA TYR A 86 -6.31 -7.75 -25.83
C TYR A 86 -5.97 -6.31 -25.44
N ARG A 87 -6.37 -5.36 -26.29
CA ARG A 87 -6.21 -3.92 -26.05
C ARG A 87 -7.56 -3.25 -26.31
N PRO A 88 -8.21 -2.63 -25.29
CA PRO A 88 -9.40 -1.83 -25.52
C PRO A 88 -9.06 -0.66 -26.45
N TYR A 89 -9.82 -0.49 -27.54
CA TYR A 89 -9.61 0.60 -28.48
C TYR A 89 -9.89 1.98 -27.85
N ASP A 90 -10.79 2.01 -26.87
CA ASP A 90 -11.14 3.16 -26.06
C ASP A 90 -11.17 2.74 -24.59
N ARG A 91 -10.13 3.13 -23.83
CA ARG A 91 -10.05 2.86 -22.40
C ARG A 91 -11.07 3.67 -21.58
N LYS A 92 -11.56 4.79 -22.09
CA LYS A 92 -12.57 5.58 -21.38
C LYS A 92 -13.91 4.84 -21.30
N ASN A 93 -14.24 4.06 -22.33
CA ASN A 93 -15.52 3.33 -22.46
C ASN A 93 -15.33 1.81 -22.52
N TRP A 94 -14.31 1.26 -21.85
CA TRP A 94 -13.96 -0.14 -22.03
C TRP A 94 -15.07 -1.11 -21.57
N MET A 95 -15.89 -0.77 -20.57
CA MET A 95 -16.98 -1.66 -20.13
C MET A 95 -18.09 -1.73 -21.18
N ALA A 96 -18.45 -0.59 -21.80
CA ALA A 96 -19.39 -0.56 -22.92
C ALA A 96 -18.92 -1.45 -24.10
N ASN A 97 -17.61 -1.45 -24.36
CA ASN A 97 -16.99 -2.18 -25.46
C ASN A 97 -16.98 -3.71 -25.28
N LEU A 98 -17.18 -4.19 -24.05
CA LEU A 98 -17.18 -5.63 -23.71
C LEU A 98 -18.57 -6.29 -23.72
N THR A 99 -19.60 -5.62 -24.27
CA THR A 99 -21.01 -6.07 -24.30
C THR A 99 -21.61 -6.16 -22.88
N VAL A 100 -22.30 -5.10 -22.45
CA VAL A 100 -22.82 -4.93 -21.08
C VAL A 100 -23.77 -6.04 -20.61
N GLU A 101 -24.45 -6.70 -21.55
CA GLU A 101 -25.35 -7.83 -21.32
C GLU A 101 -24.61 -9.09 -20.87
N LYS A 102 -23.34 -9.25 -21.27
CA LYS A 102 -22.50 -10.40 -20.93
C LYS A 102 -21.51 -10.09 -19.80
N LEU A 103 -21.35 -8.81 -19.49
CA LEU A 103 -20.44 -8.30 -18.47
C LEU A 103 -21.05 -8.42 -17.08
N THR A 104 -20.89 -9.59 -16.47
CA THR A 104 -21.26 -9.83 -15.07
C THR A 104 -20.18 -9.30 -14.13
N MET A 105 -20.58 -8.70 -13.01
CA MET A 105 -19.66 -8.07 -12.04
C MET A 105 -18.56 -9.00 -11.50
N ASN A 106 -18.84 -10.29 -11.38
CA ASN A 106 -17.87 -11.32 -10.97
C ASN A 106 -16.82 -11.65 -12.04
N LYS A 107 -17.05 -11.33 -13.31
CA LYS A 107 -16.09 -11.54 -14.40
C LYS A 107 -15.07 -10.41 -14.48
N ILE A 108 -15.40 -9.24 -13.93
CA ILE A 108 -14.55 -8.05 -14.03
C ILE A 108 -13.29 -8.20 -13.17
N VAL A 109 -12.14 -7.97 -13.79
CA VAL A 109 -10.90 -7.59 -13.12
C VAL A 109 -10.80 -6.08 -13.16
N TRP A 110 -11.02 -5.44 -12.03
CA TRP A 110 -11.10 -4.00 -11.89
C TRP A 110 -9.69 -3.39 -11.81
N PRO A 111 -9.31 -2.52 -12.75
CA PRO A 111 -8.11 -1.72 -12.62
C PRO A 111 -8.35 -0.65 -11.54
N GLY A 112 -7.56 -0.66 -10.48
CA GLY A 112 -7.66 0.30 -9.38
C GLY A 112 -6.42 1.14 -9.18
N THR A 113 -6.60 2.28 -8.49
CA THR A 113 -5.50 3.14 -8.05
C THR A 113 -5.44 3.19 -6.53
N HIS A 114 -4.23 3.05 -6.00
CA HIS A 114 -3.96 3.25 -4.58
C HIS A 114 -3.73 4.75 -4.32
N ASP A 115 -4.28 5.27 -3.21
CA ASP A 115 -4.19 6.68 -2.81
C ASP A 115 -4.44 7.64 -3.98
N SER A 116 -5.60 7.47 -4.63
CA SER A 116 -5.87 7.96 -5.98
C SER A 116 -5.77 9.48 -6.12
N ALA A 117 -6.07 10.25 -5.06
CA ALA A 117 -6.14 11.72 -5.11
C ALA A 117 -4.85 12.42 -4.64
N THR A 118 -3.69 11.78 -4.79
CA THR A 118 -2.39 12.30 -4.30
C THR A 118 -1.58 13.10 -5.34
N ASN A 119 -2.11 13.35 -6.54
CA ASN A 119 -1.42 14.06 -7.63
C ASN A 119 -0.99 15.51 -7.33
N GLU A 120 -1.62 16.14 -6.33
CA GLU A 120 -1.21 17.47 -5.84
C GLU A 120 -0.84 17.46 -4.35
N ILE A 121 -0.62 16.29 -3.75
CA ILE A 121 -0.31 16.17 -2.32
C ILE A 121 0.95 16.95 -1.95
N GLY A 122 0.91 17.67 -0.83
CA GLY A 122 2.08 18.36 -0.28
C GLY A 122 2.76 19.36 -1.23
N VAL A 123 4.01 19.70 -0.89
CA VAL A 123 4.80 20.70 -1.62
C VAL A 123 5.65 20.01 -2.69
N PRO A 124 5.59 20.45 -3.97
CA PRO A 124 6.42 19.91 -5.05
C PRO A 124 7.89 19.81 -4.65
N LEU A 125 8.54 18.70 -4.99
CA LEU A 125 9.96 18.40 -4.74
C LEU A 125 10.41 18.33 -3.26
N ILE A 126 9.54 18.65 -2.30
CA ILE A 126 9.87 18.62 -0.87
C ILE A 126 9.15 17.45 -0.18
N SER A 127 7.85 17.58 0.02
CA SER A 127 7.04 16.57 0.70
C SER A 127 6.23 15.70 -0.25
N ARG A 128 5.89 16.21 -1.44
CA ARG A 128 5.13 15.45 -2.45
C ARG A 128 5.75 14.10 -2.81
N PRO A 129 7.07 13.99 -3.11
CA PRO A 129 7.66 12.71 -3.50
C PRO A 129 7.57 11.62 -2.41
N LEU A 130 7.28 11.99 -1.16
CA LEU A 130 7.15 11.08 -0.01
C LEU A 130 5.75 10.47 0.13
N ALA A 131 4.73 10.99 -0.57
CA ALA A 131 3.34 10.55 -0.45
C ALA A 131 2.55 10.53 -1.77
N GLU A 132 3.14 11.01 -2.87
CA GLU A 132 2.50 10.98 -4.19
C GLU A 132 2.44 9.53 -4.69
N CYS A 133 1.23 9.00 -4.81
CA CYS A 133 0.93 7.66 -5.35
C CYS A 133 0.38 7.72 -6.77
N GLN A 134 -0.13 8.87 -7.22
CA GLN A 134 -0.59 9.11 -8.58
C GLN A 134 -0.12 10.49 -9.06
N THR A 135 0.15 10.65 -10.36
CA THR A 135 0.39 11.97 -10.99
C THR A 135 -0.82 12.48 -11.77
N LEU A 136 -1.74 11.60 -12.14
CA LEU A 136 -2.95 11.92 -12.91
C LEU A 136 -4.07 12.38 -11.99
N SER A 137 -4.91 13.30 -12.46
CA SER A 137 -6.15 13.63 -11.74
C SER A 137 -7.12 12.45 -11.69
N ILE A 138 -8.16 12.54 -10.87
CA ILE A 138 -9.18 11.49 -10.79
C ILE A 138 -9.87 11.30 -12.16
N TYR A 139 -10.23 12.39 -12.82
CA TYR A 139 -10.81 12.31 -14.16
C TYR A 139 -9.86 11.64 -15.16
N GLU A 140 -8.56 11.98 -15.15
CA GLU A 140 -7.57 11.40 -16.05
C GLU A 140 -7.35 9.90 -15.79
N GLN A 141 -7.35 9.47 -14.51
CA GLN A 141 -7.29 8.05 -14.15
C GLN A 141 -8.52 7.29 -14.69
N LEU A 142 -9.72 7.86 -14.57
CA LEU A 142 -10.95 7.27 -15.10
C LEU A 142 -10.94 7.21 -16.64
N VAL A 143 -10.46 8.25 -17.32
CA VAL A 143 -10.27 8.26 -18.78
C VAL A 143 -9.24 7.22 -19.22
N LEU A 144 -8.16 7.03 -18.45
CA LEU A 144 -7.16 5.99 -18.70
C LEU A 144 -7.72 4.58 -18.49
N GLY A 145 -8.83 4.44 -17.76
CA GLY A 145 -9.60 3.21 -17.61
C GLY A 145 -9.68 2.63 -16.20
N ALA A 146 -9.16 3.35 -15.18
CA ALA A 146 -9.36 2.97 -13.78
C ALA A 146 -10.86 2.91 -13.44
N ARG A 147 -11.27 1.94 -12.63
CA ARG A 147 -12.65 1.81 -12.13
C ARG A 147 -12.73 1.56 -10.62
N VAL A 148 -11.59 1.56 -9.91
CA VAL A 148 -11.53 1.58 -8.44
C VAL A 148 -10.66 2.73 -7.99
N LEU A 149 -11.20 3.60 -7.15
CA LEU A 149 -10.50 4.75 -6.59
C LEU A 149 -10.43 4.60 -5.07
N ASP A 150 -9.24 4.74 -4.47
CA ASP A 150 -9.00 4.81 -3.02
C ASP A 150 -8.78 6.27 -2.62
N ILE A 151 -9.79 6.86 -1.98
CA ILE A 151 -9.80 8.27 -1.58
C ILE A 151 -9.70 8.37 -0.07
N ARG A 152 -8.73 9.17 0.41
CA ARG A 152 -8.48 9.34 1.83
C ARG A 152 -8.74 10.77 2.25
N VAL A 153 -9.55 10.94 3.29
CA VAL A 153 -10.00 12.25 3.79
C VAL A 153 -9.72 12.43 5.28
N GLN A 154 -9.68 13.69 5.70
CA GLN A 154 -9.66 14.11 7.10
C GLN A 154 -10.90 14.96 7.44
N GLU A 155 -11.03 15.35 8.72
CA GLU A 155 -12.20 16.04 9.31
C GLU A 155 -12.76 17.20 8.48
N ASN A 156 -11.91 18.00 7.84
CA ASN A 156 -12.34 19.15 7.03
C ASN A 156 -12.63 18.81 5.55
N ARG A 157 -12.79 17.52 5.21
CA ARG A 157 -12.99 16.98 3.85
C ARG A 157 -11.84 17.25 2.87
N GLN A 158 -10.66 17.63 3.36
CA GLN A 158 -9.47 17.63 2.51
C GLN A 158 -8.99 16.22 2.24
N ILE A 159 -8.47 16.01 1.04
CA ILE A 159 -7.68 14.82 0.72
C ILE A 159 -6.40 14.86 1.54
N CYS A 160 -6.00 13.72 2.10
CA CYS A 160 -4.78 13.59 2.87
C CYS A 160 -4.09 12.23 2.69
N HIS A 161 -2.81 12.20 3.02
CA HIS A 161 -2.01 10.99 3.16
C HIS A 161 -1.07 11.18 4.35
N GLY A 162 -1.36 10.51 5.47
CA GLY A 162 -0.72 10.83 6.74
C GLY A 162 -0.95 12.30 7.11
N ILE A 163 0.11 13.05 7.42
CA ILE A 163 0.00 14.48 7.78
C ILE A 163 -0.10 15.42 6.58
N LEU A 164 0.15 14.92 5.37
CA LEU A 164 0.14 15.74 4.17
C LEU A 164 -1.29 15.88 3.66
N THR A 165 -1.63 17.08 3.19
CA THR A 165 -2.93 17.40 2.65
C THR A 165 -2.82 17.87 1.21
N SER A 166 -3.96 17.83 0.53
CA SER A 166 -4.15 18.30 -0.85
C SER A 166 -5.44 19.13 -0.93
N TYR A 167 -6.07 19.14 -2.10
CA TYR A 167 -7.35 19.78 -2.38
C TYR A 167 -8.54 19.13 -1.65
N ASN A 168 -9.72 19.74 -1.77
CA ASN A 168 -10.96 19.25 -1.15
C ASN A 168 -11.56 18.06 -1.92
N VAL A 169 -12.21 17.12 -1.23
CA VAL A 169 -12.90 15.98 -1.84
C VAL A 169 -13.97 16.38 -2.87
N ASP A 170 -14.51 17.60 -2.81
CA ASP A 170 -15.41 18.13 -3.85
C ASP A 170 -14.80 17.99 -5.26
N VAL A 171 -13.48 18.21 -5.43
CA VAL A 171 -12.78 18.07 -6.72
C VAL A 171 -12.85 16.61 -7.23
N VAL A 172 -12.67 15.63 -6.33
CA VAL A 172 -12.79 14.20 -6.66
C VAL A 172 -14.21 13.87 -7.12
N ILE A 173 -15.20 14.36 -6.39
CA ILE A 173 -16.62 14.13 -6.68
C ILE A 173 -17.01 14.76 -8.03
N GLU A 174 -16.55 15.98 -8.31
CA GLU A 174 -16.77 16.68 -9.57
C GLU A 174 -16.15 15.92 -10.75
N ASP A 175 -14.91 15.43 -10.61
CA ASP A 175 -14.24 14.60 -11.61
C ASP A 175 -15.00 13.30 -11.91
N VAL A 176 -15.50 12.62 -10.87
CA VAL A 176 -16.35 11.42 -11.00
C VAL A 176 -17.65 11.76 -11.75
N ILE A 177 -18.35 12.82 -11.34
CA ILE A 177 -19.61 13.24 -11.98
C ILE A 177 -19.37 13.62 -13.45
N ARG A 178 -18.28 14.32 -13.74
CA ARG A 178 -17.89 14.66 -15.11
C ARG A 178 -17.65 13.41 -15.95
N PHE A 179 -16.91 12.44 -15.43
CA PHE A 179 -16.70 11.18 -16.15
C PHE A 179 -18.02 10.45 -16.40
N LEU A 180 -18.93 10.43 -15.42
CA LEU A 180 -20.24 9.81 -15.56
C LEU A 180 -21.12 10.55 -16.58
N SER A 181 -21.06 11.88 -16.69
CA SER A 181 -21.85 12.62 -17.68
C SER A 181 -21.37 12.39 -19.11
N GLU A 182 -20.12 11.97 -19.29
CA GLU A 182 -19.49 11.72 -20.59
C GLU A 182 -19.50 10.23 -20.99
N THR A 183 -20.02 9.34 -20.15
CA THR A 183 -20.07 7.87 -20.36
C THR A 183 -21.45 7.32 -20.01
N HIS A 184 -21.78 6.09 -20.43
CA HIS A 184 -23.13 5.52 -20.24
C HIS A 184 -23.16 4.19 -19.49
N SER A 185 -22.09 3.38 -19.56
CA SER A 185 -22.08 2.00 -19.04
C SER A 185 -21.01 1.72 -18.00
N GLU A 186 -20.14 2.69 -17.74
CA GLU A 186 -18.99 2.52 -16.87
C GLU A 186 -19.41 2.56 -15.40
N ILE A 187 -19.04 1.53 -14.64
CA ILE A 187 -19.30 1.43 -13.20
C ILE A 187 -18.02 1.78 -12.44
N ILE A 188 -18.11 2.62 -11.41
CA ILE A 188 -17.00 3.03 -10.56
C ILE A 188 -17.20 2.47 -9.16
N ILE A 189 -16.16 1.84 -8.61
CA ILE A 189 -16.03 1.57 -7.19
C ILE A 189 -15.28 2.75 -6.57
N LEU A 190 -16.00 3.61 -5.87
CA LEU A 190 -15.45 4.77 -5.18
C LEU A 190 -15.30 4.43 -3.71
N GLU A 191 -14.09 4.04 -3.31
CA GLU A 191 -13.78 3.89 -1.91
C GLU A 191 -13.36 5.24 -1.33
N ILE A 192 -14.02 5.64 -0.25
CA ILE A 192 -13.62 6.80 0.56
C ILE A 192 -13.44 6.32 1.99
N ARG A 193 -12.32 6.68 2.60
CA ARG A 193 -11.99 6.32 3.97
C ARG A 193 -11.42 7.52 4.72
N THR A 194 -11.61 7.55 6.04
CA THR A 194 -10.87 8.48 6.89
C THR A 194 -9.44 7.98 7.06
N GLU A 195 -8.46 8.84 6.78
CA GLU A 195 -7.04 8.52 6.90
C GLU A 195 -6.66 8.14 8.34
N TYR A 196 -5.66 7.28 8.49
CA TYR A 196 -5.16 6.89 9.80
C TYR A 196 -4.65 8.10 10.59
N GLY A 197 -5.08 8.20 11.85
CA GLY A 197 -4.72 9.32 12.72
C GLY A 197 -5.58 10.57 12.55
N HIS A 198 -6.56 10.54 11.65
CA HIS A 198 -7.52 11.63 11.46
C HIS A 198 -8.93 11.26 11.95
N ARG A 199 -9.77 12.30 12.08
CA ARG A 199 -11.19 12.18 12.42
C ARG A 199 -12.05 12.19 11.17
N ASP A 200 -13.22 11.59 11.30
CA ASP A 200 -14.20 11.57 10.21
C ASP A 200 -14.69 12.98 9.92
N PRO A 201 -14.97 13.33 8.65
CA PRO A 201 -15.71 14.53 8.37
C PRO A 201 -17.12 14.46 8.98
N PRO A 202 -17.62 15.54 9.59
CA PRO A 202 -18.96 15.55 10.19
C PRO A 202 -20.02 15.35 9.10
N GLU A 203 -21.04 14.53 9.42
CA GLU A 203 -22.19 14.26 8.55
C GLU A 203 -21.82 13.76 7.13
N PHE A 204 -20.66 13.11 6.99
CA PHE A 204 -20.10 12.81 5.66
C PHE A 204 -20.95 11.86 4.83
N GLU A 205 -21.65 10.91 5.46
CA GLU A 205 -22.59 10.03 4.76
C GLU A 205 -23.71 10.82 4.06
N ALA A 206 -24.35 11.75 4.76
CA ALA A 206 -25.38 12.60 4.18
C ALA A 206 -24.82 13.50 3.06
N TYR A 207 -23.60 14.01 3.25
CA TYR A 207 -22.90 14.79 2.23
C TYR A 207 -22.64 13.96 0.95
N LEU A 208 -22.12 12.74 1.06
CA LEU A 208 -21.87 11.86 -0.08
C LEU A 208 -23.15 11.49 -0.81
N VAL A 209 -24.21 11.13 -0.07
CA VAL A 209 -25.53 10.84 -0.64
C VAL A 209 -26.11 12.06 -1.35
N GLY A 210 -25.98 13.24 -0.76
CA GLY A 210 -26.45 14.49 -1.38
C GLY A 210 -25.74 14.83 -2.68
N LYS A 211 -24.44 14.52 -2.80
CA LYS A 211 -23.63 14.82 -3.98
C LYS A 211 -23.74 13.76 -5.09
N LEU A 212 -23.77 12.48 -4.73
CA LEU A 212 -23.68 11.36 -5.67
C LEU A 212 -24.99 10.59 -5.84
N GLY A 213 -26.02 10.89 -5.04
CA GLY A 213 -27.28 10.14 -4.91
C GLY A 213 -27.85 9.57 -6.22
N PRO A 214 -28.04 10.37 -7.28
CA PRO A 214 -28.58 9.89 -8.55
C PRO A 214 -27.78 8.76 -9.21
N PHE A 215 -26.50 8.63 -8.88
CA PHE A 215 -25.58 7.64 -9.45
C PHE A 215 -25.31 6.44 -8.52
N LEU A 216 -25.71 6.49 -7.25
CA LEU A 216 -25.33 5.49 -6.26
C LEU A 216 -26.03 4.14 -6.51
N VAL A 217 -25.23 3.09 -6.61
CA VAL A 217 -25.69 1.70 -6.64
C VAL A 217 -26.06 1.29 -5.22
N GLN A 218 -27.35 1.02 -4.98
CA GLN A 218 -27.82 0.54 -3.69
C GLN A 218 -27.12 -0.77 -3.29
N GLN A 219 -26.87 -0.95 -2.00
CA GLN A 219 -26.31 -2.20 -1.49
C GLN A 219 -27.17 -3.40 -1.88
N ASP A 220 -26.52 -4.43 -2.43
CA ASP A 220 -27.14 -5.70 -2.78
C ASP A 220 -26.13 -6.85 -2.60
N ASP A 221 -26.49 -7.82 -1.76
CA ASP A 221 -25.70 -9.03 -1.50
C ASP A 221 -25.45 -9.87 -2.76
N ASN A 222 -26.29 -9.71 -3.80
CA ASN A 222 -26.18 -10.42 -5.07
C ASN A 222 -25.54 -9.56 -6.18
N LEU A 223 -25.00 -8.37 -5.88
CA LEU A 223 -24.45 -7.48 -6.91
C LEU A 223 -23.41 -8.19 -7.80
N LEU A 224 -22.58 -9.06 -7.23
CA LEU A 224 -21.52 -9.74 -7.98
C LEU A 224 -22.05 -10.69 -9.07
N SER A 225 -23.28 -11.20 -8.96
CA SER A 225 -23.89 -12.06 -9.98
C SER A 225 -24.69 -11.28 -11.03
N LYS A 226 -24.87 -9.97 -10.87
CA LYS A 226 -25.58 -9.12 -11.84
C LYS A 226 -24.70 -8.73 -13.02
N THR A 227 -25.33 -8.55 -14.16
CA THR A 227 -24.75 -7.88 -15.32
C THR A 227 -24.68 -6.37 -15.11
N VAL A 228 -23.81 -5.70 -15.84
CA VAL A 228 -23.75 -4.23 -15.86
C VAL A 228 -25.11 -3.65 -16.28
N LEU A 229 -25.78 -4.26 -17.26
CA LEU A 229 -27.10 -3.81 -17.72
C LEU A 229 -28.15 -3.80 -16.59
N GLU A 230 -28.14 -4.79 -15.70
CA GLU A 230 -29.07 -4.87 -14.55
C GLU A 230 -28.80 -3.82 -13.46
N ILE A 231 -27.62 -3.21 -13.46
CA ILE A 231 -27.20 -2.20 -12.47
C ILE A 231 -27.51 -0.78 -12.96
N LEU A 232 -27.55 -0.58 -14.28
CA LEU A 232 -27.87 0.71 -14.87
C LEU A 232 -29.31 1.15 -14.53
N PRO A 233 -29.55 2.47 -14.33
CA PRO A 233 -28.65 3.59 -14.61
C PRO A 233 -27.71 3.97 -13.45
N GLN A 234 -27.75 3.28 -12.30
CA GLN A 234 -26.82 3.51 -11.20
C GLN A 234 -25.41 3.03 -11.60
N ARG A 235 -24.38 3.79 -11.23
CA ARG A 235 -23.01 3.59 -11.72
C ARG A 235 -21.90 3.78 -10.69
N VAL A 236 -22.21 4.20 -9.47
CA VAL A 236 -21.21 4.38 -8.40
C VAL A 236 -21.50 3.47 -7.22
N ILE A 237 -20.62 2.50 -7.00
CA ILE A 237 -20.56 1.71 -5.78
C ILE A 237 -19.69 2.51 -4.80
N CYS A 238 -20.33 3.35 -3.98
CA CYS A 238 -19.61 4.20 -3.03
C CYS A 238 -19.42 3.45 -1.70
N ILE A 239 -18.18 3.14 -1.34
CA ILE A 239 -17.83 2.49 -0.08
C ILE A 239 -17.28 3.54 0.87
N TRP A 240 -17.99 3.79 1.97
CA TRP A 240 -17.56 4.69 3.04
C TRP A 240 -17.01 3.89 4.22
N LYS A 241 -15.75 4.18 4.59
CA LYS A 241 -15.05 3.57 5.74
C LYS A 241 -14.70 4.65 6.78
N PRO A 242 -15.66 5.02 7.65
CA PRO A 242 -15.37 5.91 8.78
C PRO A 242 -14.47 5.22 9.81
N ARG A 243 -13.81 6.02 10.65
CA ARG A 243 -13.03 5.56 11.80
C ARG A 243 -13.79 5.65 13.12
N GLU A 244 -14.56 6.71 13.30
CA GLU A 244 -15.21 7.05 14.59
C GLU A 244 -16.73 6.91 14.51
N SER A 245 -17.29 7.32 13.38
CA SER A 245 -18.71 7.26 13.08
C SER A 245 -19.17 5.82 12.87
N PRO A 246 -20.46 5.51 13.12
CA PRO A 246 -21.02 4.22 12.75
C PRO A 246 -20.78 3.93 11.27
N LYS A 247 -20.39 2.69 10.96
CA LYS A 247 -20.30 2.25 9.56
C LYS A 247 -21.69 2.32 8.90
N PRO A 248 -21.78 2.62 7.59
CA PRO A 248 -23.05 2.63 6.87
C PRO A 248 -23.89 1.37 7.11
N CYS A 249 -25.19 1.56 7.31
CA CYS A 249 -26.14 0.48 7.54
C CYS A 249 -26.24 -0.47 6.34
N ARG A 250 -26.50 -1.75 6.61
CA ARG A 250 -26.77 -2.73 5.53
C ARG A 250 -28.05 -2.36 4.76
N GLY A 251 -28.01 -2.49 3.44
CA GLY A 251 -29.13 -2.15 2.54
C GLY A 251 -29.25 -0.66 2.20
N GLY A 252 -28.38 0.19 2.74
CA GLY A 252 -28.32 1.62 2.44
C GLY A 252 -27.71 1.95 1.07
N LEU A 253 -27.54 3.25 0.79
CA LEU A 253 -26.94 3.74 -0.46
C LEU A 253 -25.41 3.70 -0.43
N LEU A 254 -24.78 3.91 0.73
CA LEU A 254 -23.33 3.80 0.89
C LEU A 254 -22.98 2.42 1.40
N TRP A 255 -22.01 1.77 0.77
CA TRP A 255 -21.46 0.48 1.17
C TRP A 255 -20.47 0.68 2.31
N ASN A 256 -20.27 -0.33 3.15
CA ASN A 256 -19.33 -0.26 4.28
C ASN A 256 -18.11 -1.18 4.09
N SER A 257 -17.19 -1.15 5.07
CA SER A 257 -15.94 -1.92 5.06
C SER A 257 -16.08 -3.44 4.90
N ASP A 258 -17.25 -4.01 5.17
CA ASP A 258 -17.47 -5.46 5.02
C ASP A 258 -17.46 -5.89 3.54
N HIS A 259 -17.69 -4.95 2.62
CA HIS A 259 -17.86 -5.20 1.19
C HIS A 259 -16.60 -4.99 0.36
N LEU A 260 -15.53 -4.40 0.90
CA LEU A 260 -14.23 -4.27 0.22
C LEU A 260 -13.12 -4.55 1.22
N LYS A 261 -12.46 -5.70 1.02
CA LYS A 261 -11.39 -6.20 1.86
C LYS A 261 -10.08 -6.23 1.08
N ASP A 262 -8.99 -6.09 1.82
CA ASP A 262 -7.63 -6.22 1.33
C ASP A 262 -6.73 -6.74 2.45
N ASN A 263 -5.53 -7.17 2.08
CA ASN A 263 -4.47 -7.51 3.00
C ASN A 263 -3.25 -6.65 2.67
N TRP A 264 -3.25 -5.41 3.13
CA TRP A 264 -2.09 -4.55 2.98
C TRP A 264 -0.87 -5.13 3.72
N THR A 265 0.29 -5.01 3.08
CA THR A 265 1.58 -5.47 3.63
C THR A 265 2.53 -4.29 3.59
N ASN A 266 2.94 -3.80 4.76
CA ASN A 266 3.86 -2.69 4.89
C ASN A 266 5.30 -3.15 4.63
N THR A 267 5.74 -3.06 3.37
CA THR A 267 7.08 -3.49 2.97
C THR A 267 7.54 -2.76 1.71
N ASP A 268 8.83 -2.47 1.61
CA ASP A 268 9.49 -1.95 0.40
C ASP A 268 10.16 -3.06 -0.44
N LEU A 269 9.95 -4.32 -0.04
CA LEU A 269 10.55 -5.53 -0.59
C LEU A 269 9.61 -6.16 -1.63
N PRO A 270 9.95 -6.11 -2.93
CA PRO A 270 8.98 -6.39 -3.99
C PRO A 270 8.62 -7.88 -4.11
N TRP A 271 9.56 -8.80 -3.94
CA TRP A 271 9.28 -10.24 -3.97
C TRP A 271 8.46 -10.67 -2.76
N THR A 272 8.78 -10.17 -1.57
CA THR A 272 7.99 -10.40 -0.35
C THR A 272 6.54 -9.95 -0.54
N LYS A 273 6.33 -8.73 -1.08
CA LYS A 273 4.98 -8.24 -1.39
C LYS A 273 4.26 -9.11 -2.42
N PHE A 274 4.94 -9.46 -3.51
CA PHE A 274 4.40 -10.31 -4.58
C PHE A 274 3.92 -11.67 -4.06
N GLN A 275 4.75 -12.35 -3.26
CA GLN A 275 4.39 -13.63 -2.64
C GLN A 275 3.26 -13.49 -1.62
N SER A 276 3.27 -12.43 -0.80
CA SER A 276 2.21 -12.18 0.18
C SER A 276 0.86 -11.97 -0.51
N ASN A 277 0.84 -11.18 -1.59
CA ASN A 277 -0.35 -10.96 -2.40
C ASN A 277 -0.89 -12.27 -3.00
N LEU A 278 -0.03 -13.11 -3.59
CA LEU A 278 -0.45 -14.41 -4.12
C LEU A 278 -0.98 -15.33 -3.01
N LYS A 279 -0.31 -15.38 -1.86
CA LYS A 279 -0.72 -16.20 -0.72
C LYS A 279 -2.11 -15.77 -0.22
N HIS A 280 -2.30 -14.49 0.12
CA HIS A 280 -3.56 -14.02 0.65
C HIS A 280 -4.71 -14.16 -0.35
N LEU A 281 -4.43 -13.95 -1.65
CA LEU A 281 -5.40 -14.22 -2.71
C LEU A 281 -5.78 -15.71 -2.78
N SER A 282 -4.80 -16.61 -2.66
CA SER A 282 -5.05 -18.06 -2.69
C SER A 282 -5.92 -18.54 -1.52
N GLU A 283 -5.88 -17.84 -0.39
CA GLU A 283 -6.69 -18.11 0.80
C GLU A 283 -8.13 -17.57 0.66
N GLN A 284 -8.41 -16.70 -0.32
CA GLN A 284 -9.76 -16.22 -0.56
C GLN A 284 -10.65 -17.29 -1.20
N GLN A 285 -11.96 -17.14 -0.99
CA GLN A 285 -12.94 -17.87 -1.77
C GLN A 285 -13.00 -17.34 -3.22
N PRO A 286 -13.35 -18.21 -4.20
CA PRO A 286 -13.67 -17.80 -5.56
C PRO A 286 -14.67 -16.64 -5.62
N ILE A 287 -14.58 -15.82 -6.68
CA ILE A 287 -15.51 -14.68 -6.83
C ILE A 287 -16.97 -15.15 -6.91
N SER A 288 -17.21 -16.36 -7.41
CA SER A 288 -18.55 -16.96 -7.53
C SER A 288 -19.25 -17.24 -6.19
N SER A 289 -18.51 -17.39 -5.08
CA SER A 289 -19.08 -17.72 -3.77
C SER A 289 -18.95 -16.60 -2.74
N ARG A 290 -18.14 -15.57 -3.00
CA ARG A 290 -17.93 -14.45 -2.08
C ARG A 290 -18.97 -13.35 -2.27
N ARG A 291 -19.19 -12.56 -1.22
CA ARG A 291 -20.13 -11.41 -1.18
C ARG A 291 -19.44 -10.05 -1.01
N PHE A 292 -18.13 -10.01 -1.21
CA PHE A 292 -17.33 -8.80 -1.05
C PHE A 292 -16.29 -8.70 -2.17
N PHE A 293 -15.87 -7.48 -2.45
CA PHE A 293 -14.72 -7.19 -3.28
C PHE A 293 -13.43 -7.48 -2.51
N TYR A 294 -12.50 -8.18 -3.16
CA TYR A 294 -11.16 -8.41 -2.62
C TYR A 294 -10.14 -7.69 -3.51
N ARG A 295 -9.38 -6.79 -2.89
CA ARG A 295 -8.34 -6.00 -3.53
C ARG A 295 -6.96 -6.55 -3.23
N VAL A 296 -6.20 -6.73 -4.30
CA VAL A 296 -4.76 -6.95 -4.28
C VAL A 296 -4.09 -5.64 -4.64
N GLU A 297 -3.12 -5.21 -3.84
CA GLU A 297 -2.37 -3.97 -4.07
C GLU A 297 -0.98 -4.31 -4.60
N ASN A 298 -0.73 -3.99 -5.87
CA ASN A 298 0.56 -4.08 -6.53
C ASN A 298 1.39 -2.81 -6.29
N THR A 299 1.63 -2.53 -5.01
CA THR A 299 2.39 -1.39 -4.50
C THR A 299 3.31 -1.85 -3.38
N VAL A 300 4.42 -1.14 -3.18
CA VAL A 300 5.30 -1.33 -2.02
C VAL A 300 5.53 0.01 -1.34
N THR A 301 5.71 -0.02 -0.02
CA THR A 301 5.70 1.16 0.83
C THR A 301 7.13 1.50 1.27
N PRO A 302 7.61 2.75 1.11
CA PRO A 302 8.88 3.18 1.67
C PRO A 302 9.04 2.82 3.15
N GLN A 303 10.21 2.34 3.56
CA GLN A 303 10.52 2.01 4.95
C GLN A 303 11.57 2.98 5.50
N ALA A 304 11.45 3.35 6.78
CA ALA A 304 12.34 4.32 7.43
C ALA A 304 13.80 3.85 7.53
N ASP A 305 14.06 2.55 7.43
CA ASP A 305 15.39 1.93 7.43
C ASP A 305 16.03 1.87 6.01
N ASN A 306 15.35 2.37 4.97
CA ASN A 306 15.86 2.43 3.61
C ASN A 306 16.17 3.89 3.20
N PRO A 307 17.35 4.20 2.62
CA PRO A 307 17.66 5.55 2.14
C PRO A 307 16.76 6.03 0.99
N VAL A 308 16.17 5.13 0.20
CA VAL A 308 15.23 5.48 -0.87
C VAL A 308 13.81 5.58 -0.29
N VAL A 309 13.40 6.80 0.02
CA VAL A 309 12.12 7.09 0.70
C VAL A 309 11.06 7.70 -0.22
N TRP A 310 11.40 8.03 -1.47
CA TRP A 310 10.43 8.54 -2.44
C TRP A 310 9.54 7.41 -2.94
N VAL A 311 8.23 7.65 -3.00
CA VAL A 311 7.22 6.63 -3.32
C VAL A 311 7.45 6.05 -4.71
N LYS A 312 7.67 6.91 -5.73
CA LYS A 312 7.81 6.43 -7.11
C LYS A 312 8.96 5.42 -7.31
N PRO A 313 10.21 5.70 -6.92
CA PRO A 313 11.29 4.72 -7.01
C PRO A 313 11.05 3.44 -6.18
N VAL A 314 10.28 3.52 -5.09
CA VAL A 314 9.95 2.35 -4.27
C VAL A 314 8.90 1.50 -4.95
N THR A 315 7.79 2.09 -5.41
CA THR A 315 6.69 1.33 -6.02
C THR A 315 7.07 0.77 -7.41
N ASP A 316 7.94 1.45 -8.16
CA ASP A 316 8.49 0.97 -9.45
C ASP A 316 9.21 -0.39 -9.35
N ARG A 317 9.59 -0.81 -8.13
CA ARG A 317 10.21 -2.11 -7.86
C ARG A 317 9.29 -3.31 -8.10
N ILE A 318 7.97 -3.10 -8.06
CA ILE A 318 6.94 -4.16 -8.28
C ILE A 318 5.92 -3.77 -9.36
N ARG A 319 5.73 -2.47 -9.61
CA ARG A 319 4.68 -1.94 -10.50
C ARG A 319 4.72 -2.56 -11.90
N ASN A 320 5.92 -2.73 -12.46
CA ASN A 320 6.13 -3.27 -13.81
C ASN A 320 5.81 -4.77 -13.92
N HIS A 321 5.62 -5.48 -12.81
CA HIS A 321 5.34 -6.91 -12.78
C HIS A 321 3.84 -7.24 -12.66
N ALA A 322 2.95 -6.28 -12.92
CA ALA A 322 1.50 -6.50 -12.83
C ALA A 322 0.99 -7.60 -13.79
N ARG A 323 1.49 -7.65 -15.03
CA ARG A 323 1.15 -8.73 -15.98
C ARG A 323 1.67 -10.08 -15.50
N LEU A 324 2.89 -10.11 -14.97
CA LEU A 324 3.45 -11.31 -14.34
C LEU A 324 2.57 -11.77 -13.18
N PHE A 325 2.11 -10.86 -12.33
CA PHE A 325 1.22 -11.18 -11.22
C PHE A 325 -0.09 -11.84 -11.69
N ILE A 326 -0.72 -11.27 -12.71
CA ILE A 326 -1.93 -11.85 -13.33
C ILE A 326 -1.65 -13.25 -13.89
N SER A 327 -0.55 -13.41 -14.64
CA SER A 327 -0.11 -14.70 -15.17
C SER A 327 0.09 -15.75 -14.07
N GLN A 328 0.76 -15.37 -12.97
CA GLN A 328 0.97 -16.25 -11.82
C GLN A 328 -0.33 -16.58 -11.08
N CYS A 329 -1.31 -15.68 -11.04
CA CYS A 329 -2.63 -15.99 -10.50
C CYS A 329 -3.31 -17.08 -11.33
N VAL A 330 -3.29 -16.97 -12.66
CA VAL A 330 -3.90 -17.97 -13.56
C VAL A 330 -3.17 -19.31 -13.46
N SER A 331 -1.84 -19.33 -13.58
CA SER A 331 -1.05 -20.57 -13.56
C SER A 331 -1.13 -21.33 -12.24
N LYS A 332 -1.35 -20.63 -11.12
CA LYS A 332 -1.50 -21.21 -9.78
C LYS A 332 -2.96 -21.48 -9.39
N GLY A 333 -3.91 -21.42 -10.32
CA GLY A 333 -5.32 -21.71 -10.06
C GLY A 333 -6.00 -20.71 -9.11
N CYS A 334 -5.51 -19.47 -9.08
CA CYS A 334 -6.11 -18.33 -8.36
C CYS A 334 -6.76 -17.32 -9.31
N GLY A 335 -6.80 -17.64 -10.61
CA GLY A 335 -7.33 -16.78 -11.67
C GLY A 335 -8.78 -16.38 -11.42
N ASP A 336 -9.62 -17.25 -10.88
CA ASP A 336 -11.04 -17.01 -10.53
C ASP A 336 -11.25 -16.26 -9.21
N LYS A 337 -10.16 -15.92 -8.50
CA LYS A 337 -10.18 -15.17 -7.22
C LYS A 337 -9.80 -13.70 -7.41
N LEU A 338 -8.98 -13.39 -8.40
CA LEU A 338 -8.49 -12.03 -8.67
C LEU A 338 -9.63 -11.13 -9.15
N GLN A 339 -10.00 -10.10 -8.39
CA GLN A 339 -11.08 -9.18 -8.80
C GLN A 339 -10.61 -7.76 -8.88
N ILE A 340 -10.04 -7.17 -7.82
CA ILE A 340 -9.48 -5.83 -7.89
C ILE A 340 -7.96 -5.96 -7.84
N LEU A 341 -7.29 -5.37 -8.82
CA LEU A 341 -5.84 -5.16 -8.79
C LEU A 341 -5.61 -3.66 -8.78
N SER A 342 -4.88 -3.17 -7.78
CA SER A 342 -4.59 -1.74 -7.63
C SER A 342 -3.11 -1.44 -7.72
N THR A 343 -2.75 -0.25 -8.21
CA THR A 343 -1.36 0.15 -8.39
C THR A 343 -1.17 1.65 -8.10
N ASP A 344 0.08 2.04 -7.85
CA ASP A 344 0.52 3.43 -7.90
C ASP A 344 0.90 3.79 -9.33
N PHE A 345 0.81 5.07 -9.69
CA PHE A 345 1.20 5.61 -11.01
C PHE A 345 0.64 4.77 -12.16
N ILE A 346 -0.68 4.69 -12.23
CA ILE A 346 -1.37 3.84 -13.20
C ILE A 346 -0.96 4.16 -14.65
N GLU A 347 -0.78 3.12 -15.45
CA GLU A 347 -0.43 3.20 -16.86
C GLU A 347 -1.44 2.44 -17.72
N GLY A 348 -1.53 2.78 -19.01
CA GLY A 348 -2.45 2.12 -19.94
C GLY A 348 -2.22 0.62 -20.06
N ASP A 349 -0.96 0.17 -19.95
CA ASP A 349 -0.60 -1.25 -20.01
C ASP A 349 -1.22 -2.08 -18.87
N PHE A 350 -1.26 -1.49 -17.66
CA PHE A 350 -1.89 -2.09 -16.49
C PHE A 350 -3.41 -2.24 -16.67
N VAL A 351 -4.05 -1.19 -17.21
CA VAL A 351 -5.47 -1.22 -17.55
C VAL A 351 -5.75 -2.31 -18.58
N ASP A 352 -4.96 -2.36 -19.65
CA ASP A 352 -5.11 -3.35 -20.72
C ASP A 352 -4.99 -4.79 -20.20
N ALA A 353 -4.07 -5.03 -19.26
CA ALA A 353 -3.90 -6.34 -18.64
C ALA A 353 -5.15 -6.79 -17.86
N CYS A 354 -5.74 -5.88 -17.06
CA CYS A 354 -6.96 -6.15 -16.30
C CYS A 354 -8.18 -6.33 -17.22
N VAL A 355 -8.35 -5.45 -18.21
CA VAL A 355 -9.45 -5.51 -19.19
C VAL A 355 -9.31 -6.76 -20.06
N GLY A 356 -8.10 -7.15 -20.44
CA GLY A 356 -7.82 -8.34 -21.22
C GLY A 356 -8.22 -9.63 -20.50
N LEU A 357 -7.88 -9.76 -19.21
CA LEU A 357 -8.33 -10.89 -18.40
C LEU A 357 -9.86 -10.89 -18.23
N THR A 358 -10.48 -9.71 -18.09
CA THR A 358 -11.94 -9.56 -18.05
C THR A 358 -12.58 -10.09 -19.35
N HIS A 359 -12.06 -9.66 -20.49
CA HIS A 359 -12.51 -10.12 -21.81
C HIS A 359 -12.38 -11.65 -21.95
N ALA A 360 -11.27 -12.23 -21.52
CA ALA A 360 -11.07 -13.69 -21.56
C ALA A 360 -12.08 -14.45 -20.68
N ARG A 361 -12.43 -13.94 -19.50
CA ARG A 361 -13.48 -14.52 -18.65
C ARG A 361 -14.87 -14.45 -19.27
N ILE A 362 -15.20 -13.37 -19.98
CA ILE A 362 -16.45 -13.26 -20.74
C ILE A 362 -16.53 -14.36 -21.81
N GLN A 363 -15.40 -14.68 -22.44
CA GLN A 363 -15.27 -15.74 -23.44
C GLN A 363 -15.17 -17.15 -22.86
N GLY A 364 -15.14 -17.32 -21.53
CA GLY A 364 -15.02 -18.63 -20.87
C GLY A 364 -13.63 -19.28 -21.01
N LYS A 365 -12.57 -18.47 -21.14
CA LYS A 365 -11.18 -18.94 -21.32
C LYS A 365 -10.38 -19.08 -20.01
N VAL A 366 -10.97 -18.74 -18.86
CA VAL A 366 -10.33 -18.72 -17.53
C VAL A 366 -11.25 -19.39 -16.52
#